data_AF-A0A8T5XLN2-F1
#
_entry.id   AF-A0A8T5XLN2-F1
#
_cell.length_a   1.000
_cell.length_b   1.000
_cell.length_c   1.000
_cell.angle_alpha   90.00
_cell.angle_beta   90.00
_cell.angle_gamma   90.00
#
_symmetry.space_group_name_H-M   'P 1'
#
loop_
_entity.id
_entity.type
_entity.pdbx_description
1 polymer ?
#
loop_
_entity_poly.entity_id
_entity_poly.type
_entity_poly.pdbx_seq_one_letter_code
_entity_poly.pdbx_strand_id
1 'polypeptide(L)'
;MTIKHLLNYFIMFLIVALIGYMLVVIREKYFLYKRNTIIIDNKAVTDEHLKQTNIKKFTILGVDVKSGDEVKISLLSGVKLKGILIGANKDNGDVLLLTNKNDIKKFKANRIAVIKIISKYGKFF
;
A
#
# COMPACT_ATOMS: atom_id res chain seq x y z
N MET A 1 -35.37 -36.09 8.77
CA MET A 1 -34.23 -35.19 9.00
C MET A 1 -34.48 -34.45 10.31
N THR A 2 -33.76 -34.79 11.38
CA THR A 2 -33.99 -34.26 12.73
C THR A 2 -33.36 -32.86 12.86
N ILE A 3 -33.98 -31.96 13.63
CA ILE A 3 -33.48 -30.58 13.89
C ILE A 3 -32.01 -30.55 14.33
N LYS A 4 -31.56 -31.57 15.08
CA LYS A 4 -30.15 -31.73 15.48
C LYS A 4 -29.19 -31.89 14.29
N HIS A 5 -29.60 -32.60 13.23
CA HIS A 5 -28.78 -32.74 12.03
C HIS A 5 -28.70 -31.41 11.26
N LEU A 6 -29.79 -30.66 11.20
CA LEU A 6 -29.81 -29.34 10.57
C LEU A 6 -28.85 -28.38 11.30
N LEU A 7 -28.89 -28.34 12.63
CA LEU A 7 -27.99 -27.53 13.45
C LEU A 7 -26.51 -27.88 13.19
N ASN A 8 -26.19 -29.18 13.11
CA ASN A 8 -24.82 -29.63 12.82
C ASN A 8 -24.32 -29.13 11.46
N TYR A 9 -25.17 -29.14 10.42
CA TYR A 9 -24.79 -28.60 9.10
C TYR A 9 -24.51 -27.09 9.17
N PHE A 10 -25.34 -26.32 9.86
CA PHE A 10 -25.11 -24.88 10.03
C PHE A 10 -23.80 -24.57 10.76
N ILE A 11 -23.50 -25.31 11.82
CA ILE A 11 -22.24 -25.16 12.56
C ILE A 11 -21.06 -25.51 11.66
N MET A 12 -21.17 -26.58 10.87
CA MET A 12 -20.12 -26.96 9.91
C MET A 12 -19.89 -25.88 8.84
N PHE A 13 -20.95 -25.32 8.26
CA PHE A 13 -20.83 -24.22 7.30
C PHE A 13 -20.22 -22.96 7.91
N LEU A 14 -20.60 -22.62 9.15
CA LEU A 14 -20.03 -21.48 9.86
C LEU A 14 -18.52 -21.65 10.08
N ILE A 15 -18.08 -22.84 10.50
CA ILE A 15 -16.67 -23.15 10.70
C ILE A 15 -15.91 -23.04 9.37
N VAL A 16 -16.44 -23.61 8.28
CA VAL A 16 -15.81 -23.52 6.95
C VAL A 16 -15.70 -22.07 6.48
N ALA A 17 -16.74 -21.26 6.68
CA ALA A 17 -16.74 -19.85 6.32
C ALA A 17 -15.69 -19.05 7.10
N LEU A 18 -15.60 -19.28 8.42
CA LEU A 18 -14.60 -18.64 9.28
C LEU A 18 -13.17 -19.04 8.89
N ILE A 19 -12.92 -20.32 8.65
CA ILE A 19 -11.61 -20.81 8.20
C ILE A 19 -11.26 -20.23 6.83
N GLY A 20 -12.22 -20.21 5.89
CA GLY A 20 -12.04 -19.62 4.57
C GLY A 20 -11.66 -18.15 4.64
N TYR A 21 -12.34 -17.37 5.48
CA TYR A 21 -12.00 -15.97 5.71
C TYR A 21 -10.60 -15.81 6.30
N MET A 22 -10.26 -16.60 7.33
CA MET A 22 -8.92 -16.58 7.94
C MET A 22 -7.82 -16.93 6.93
N LEU A 23 -8.05 -17.92 6.06
CA LEU A 23 -7.11 -18.29 5.00
C LEU A 23 -6.92 -17.18 3.96
N VAL A 24 -7.98 -16.46 3.58
CA VAL A 24 -7.88 -15.31 2.68
C VAL A 24 -7.03 -14.21 3.30
N VAL A 25 -7.29 -13.87 4.56
CA VAL A 25 -6.51 -12.85 5.30
C VAL A 25 -5.04 -13.27 5.45
N ILE A 26 -4.78 -14.53 5.79
CA ILE A 26 -3.41 -15.06 5.89
C ILE A 26 -2.71 -15.03 4.53
N ARG A 27 -3.40 -15.39 3.45
CA ARG A 27 -2.86 -15.36 2.08
C ARG A 27 -2.47 -13.94 1.68
N GLU A 28 -3.36 -12.97 1.88
CA GLU A 28 -3.06 -11.55 1.63
C GLU A 28 -1.85 -11.09 2.44
N LYS A 29 -1.84 -11.41 3.74
CA LYS A 29 -0.75 -11.03 4.64
C LYS A 29 0.58 -11.69 4.26
N TYR A 30 0.56 -12.96 3.85
CA TYR A 30 1.75 -13.68 3.39
C TYR A 30 2.33 -13.07 2.11
N PHE A 31 1.48 -12.69 1.15
CA PHE A 31 1.90 -12.00 -0.06
C PHE A 31 2.55 -10.64 0.25
N LEU A 32 1.96 -9.86 1.16
CA LEU A 32 2.52 -8.58 1.61
C LEU A 32 3.84 -8.75 2.37
N TYR A 33 3.92 -9.73 3.29
CA TYR A 33 5.07 -9.90 4.19
C TYR A 33 6.27 -10.54 3.49
N LYS A 34 6.07 -11.55 2.63
CA LYS A 34 7.16 -12.39 2.11
C LYS A 34 7.63 -12.03 0.70
N ARG A 35 6.78 -11.38 -0.13
CA ARG A 35 7.17 -10.99 -1.50
C ARG A 35 7.42 -9.50 -1.68
N ASN A 36 7.29 -8.68 -0.63
CA ASN A 36 7.49 -7.22 -0.73
C ASN A 36 6.75 -6.61 -1.94
N THR A 37 5.63 -7.23 -2.33
CA THR A 37 4.89 -6.92 -3.55
C THR A 37 3.70 -6.07 -3.12
N ILE A 38 3.78 -4.79 -3.43
CA ILE A 38 2.76 -3.80 -3.12
C ILE A 38 1.83 -3.80 -4.33
N ILE A 39 0.58 -4.24 -4.13
CA ILE A 39 -0.42 -4.35 -5.18
C ILE A 39 -1.18 -3.03 -5.23
N ILE A 40 -0.69 -2.08 -6.03
CA ILE A 40 -1.39 -0.80 -6.23
C ILE A 40 -2.45 -1.05 -7.30
N ASP A 41 -3.69 -1.34 -6.88
CA ASP A 41 -4.82 -1.48 -7.79
C ASP A 41 -5.31 -0.08 -8.20
N ASN A 42 -4.61 0.54 -9.15
CA ASN A 42 -5.02 1.82 -9.72
C ASN A 42 -4.69 1.88 -11.22
N LYS A 43 -5.71 2.08 -12.06
CA LYS A 43 -5.62 2.16 -13.53
C LYS A 43 -4.67 3.25 -14.04
N ALA A 44 -4.29 4.24 -13.22
CA ALA A 44 -3.33 5.27 -13.60
C ALA A 44 -1.86 4.83 -13.47
N VAL A 45 -1.58 3.75 -12.73
CA VAL A 45 -0.21 3.26 -12.50
C VAL A 45 0.17 2.25 -13.58
N THR A 46 0.90 2.73 -14.58
CA THR A 46 1.39 1.91 -15.71
C THR A 46 2.67 1.14 -15.31
N ASP A 47 2.90 -0.03 -15.91
CA ASP A 47 4.08 -0.88 -15.67
C ASP A 47 5.41 -0.14 -15.89
N GLU A 48 5.44 0.87 -16.74
CA GLU A 48 6.62 1.72 -16.96
C GLU A 48 6.98 2.56 -15.73
N HIS A 49 5.99 3.04 -14.97
CA HIS A 49 6.21 3.78 -13.73
C HIS A 49 6.65 2.85 -12.58
N LEU A 50 6.21 1.60 -12.62
CA LEU A 50 6.66 0.56 -11.69
C LEU A 50 8.10 0.11 -11.99
N LYS A 51 8.49 0.04 -13.27
CA LYS A 51 9.89 -0.21 -13.68
C LYS A 51 10.83 0.93 -13.31
N GLN A 52 10.35 2.18 -13.33
CA GLN A 52 11.15 3.35 -12.92
C GLN A 52 11.39 3.45 -11.41
N THR A 53 10.60 2.75 -10.59
CA THR A 53 10.71 2.77 -9.13
C THR A 53 11.43 1.53 -8.62
N ASN A 54 12.76 1.64 -8.49
CA ASN A 54 13.61 0.53 -8.06
C ASN A 54 13.52 0.25 -6.53
N ILE A 55 12.90 1.15 -5.76
CA ILE A 55 12.78 1.02 -4.30
C ILE A 55 11.32 1.10 -3.84
N LYS A 56 10.88 0.04 -3.16
CA LYS A 56 9.53 -0.12 -2.59
C LYS A 56 9.42 0.27 -1.11
N LYS A 57 10.55 0.36 -0.39
CA LYS A 57 10.64 0.81 1.01
C LYS A 57 11.85 1.71 1.15
N PHE A 58 11.67 2.92 1.63
CA PHE A 58 12.76 3.89 1.75
C PHE A 58 12.50 4.83 2.92
N THR A 59 13.59 5.31 3.50
CA THR A 59 13.56 6.24 4.63
C THR A 59 13.80 7.65 4.09
N ILE A 60 12.81 8.53 4.26
CA ILE A 60 12.95 9.96 3.93
C ILE A 60 12.99 10.74 5.24
N LEU A 61 14.06 11.49 5.49
CA LEU A 61 14.21 12.34 6.68
C LEU A 61 13.99 11.55 8.00
N GLY A 62 14.48 10.31 8.07
CA GLY A 62 14.31 9.44 9.24
C GLY A 62 12.91 8.80 9.37
N VAL A 63 11.99 9.04 8.43
CA VAL A 63 10.66 8.42 8.40
C VAL A 63 10.64 7.28 7.39
N ASP A 64 10.36 6.07 7.87
CA ASP A 64 10.19 4.90 7.02
C ASP A 64 8.86 4.94 6.29
N VAL A 65 8.94 5.03 4.96
CA VAL A 65 7.79 5.02 4.05
C VAL A 65 7.90 3.88 3.05
N LYS A 66 6.75 3.35 2.66
CA LYS A 66 6.62 2.28 1.68
C LYS A 66 5.73 2.72 0.53
N SER A 67 5.91 2.10 -0.63
CA SER A 67 4.95 2.28 -1.71
C SER A 67 3.54 1.86 -1.25
N GLY A 68 2.53 2.58 -1.70
CA GLY A 68 1.15 2.48 -1.25
C GLY A 68 0.80 3.37 -0.05
N ASP A 69 1.78 3.84 0.75
CA ASP A 69 1.47 4.68 1.90
C ASP A 69 0.89 6.03 1.45
N GLU A 70 -0.17 6.49 2.12
CA GLU A 70 -0.71 7.83 1.90
C GLU A 70 0.08 8.83 2.73
N VAL A 71 0.70 9.80 2.07
CA VAL A 71 1.60 10.76 2.69
C VAL A 71 1.23 12.20 2.34
N LYS A 72 1.54 13.09 3.27
CA LYS A 72 1.60 14.53 3.04
C LYS A 72 3.07 14.94 3.00
N ILE A 73 3.47 15.56 1.90
CA ILE A 73 4.84 16.02 1.66
C ILE A 73 4.82 17.54 1.54
N SER A 74 5.69 18.22 2.29
CA SER A 74 6.00 19.63 2.10
C SER A 74 7.36 19.71 1.43
N LEU A 75 7.42 20.34 0.25
CA LEU A 75 8.67 20.63 -0.44
C LEU A 75 9.34 21.86 0.17
N LEU A 76 10.66 21.98 -0.01
CA LEU A 76 11.43 23.17 0.38
C LEU A 76 10.91 24.47 -0.27
N SER A 77 10.25 24.36 -1.42
CA SER A 77 9.57 25.49 -2.08
C SER A 77 8.28 25.95 -1.38
N GLY A 78 7.89 25.33 -0.26
CA GLY A 78 6.65 25.61 0.46
C GLY A 78 5.42 24.90 -0.11
N VAL A 79 5.55 24.24 -1.27
CA VAL A 79 4.45 23.51 -1.92
C VAL A 79 4.11 22.25 -1.11
N LYS A 80 2.82 22.09 -0.80
CA LYS A 80 2.29 20.92 -0.09
C LYS A 80 1.62 19.98 -1.08
N LEU A 81 2.02 18.72 -1.05
CA LEU A 81 1.48 17.63 -1.85
C LEU A 81 0.86 16.58 -0.92
N LYS A 82 -0.28 16.03 -1.33
CA LYS A 82 -0.96 14.93 -0.65
C LYS A 82 -1.25 13.85 -1.68
N GLY A 83 -0.95 12.60 -1.34
CA GLY A 83 -1.16 11.50 -2.27
C GLY A 83 -0.59 10.17 -1.77
N ILE A 84 -0.68 9.17 -2.63
CA ILE A 84 -0.17 7.82 -2.42
C ILE A 84 1.25 7.73 -2.99
N LEU A 85 2.18 7.24 -2.19
CA LEU A 85 3.56 7.03 -2.62
C LEU A 85 3.62 5.84 -3.57
N ILE A 86 4.07 6.00 -4.82
CA ILE A 86 4.20 4.87 -5.76
C ILE A 86 5.55 4.19 -5.57
N GLY A 87 6.61 4.97 -5.30
CA GLY A 87 7.94 4.45 -5.07
C GLY A 87 9.02 5.50 -5.29
N ALA A 88 10.27 5.09 -5.19
CA ALA A 88 11.42 5.94 -5.49
C ALA A 88 12.37 5.28 -6.49
N ASN A 89 13.01 6.10 -7.32
CA ASN A 89 14.10 5.73 -8.19
C ASN A 89 15.42 5.99 -7.46
N LYS A 90 16.23 4.94 -7.28
CA LYS A 90 17.52 5.01 -6.58
C LYS A 90 18.58 5.76 -7.37
N ASP A 91 18.60 5.55 -8.69
CA ASP A 91 19.63 6.04 -9.58
C ASP A 91 19.55 7.57 -9.71
N ASN A 92 18.33 8.11 -9.66
CA ASN A 92 18.06 9.53 -9.89
C ASN A 92 17.64 10.27 -8.60
N GLY A 93 17.32 9.53 -7.53
CA GLY A 93 16.78 10.07 -6.27
C GLY A 93 15.36 10.66 -6.41
N ASP A 94 14.62 10.24 -7.44
CA ASP A 94 13.28 10.74 -7.72
C ASP A 94 12.21 9.95 -6.96
N VAL A 95 11.22 10.64 -6.41
CA VAL A 95 10.05 10.07 -5.74
C VAL A 95 8.84 10.27 -6.65
N LEU A 96 8.07 9.21 -6.83
CA LEU A 96 6.80 9.23 -7.54
C LEU A 96 5.64 9.21 -6.55
N LEU A 97 4.76 10.21 -6.68
CA LEU A 97 3.57 10.38 -5.85
C LEU A 97 2.34 10.46 -6.74
N LEU A 98 1.34 9.62 -6.49
CA LEU A 98 0.02 9.74 -7.07
C LEU A 98 -0.82 10.71 -6.26
N THR A 99 -1.20 11.85 -6.85
CA THR A 99 -2.08 12.79 -6.20
C THR A 99 -3.54 12.34 -6.28
N ASN A 100 -4.41 12.88 -5.42
CA ASN A 100 -5.85 12.57 -5.41
C ASN A 100 -6.59 12.96 -6.71
N LYS A 101 -5.94 13.72 -7.61
CA LYS A 101 -6.47 14.05 -8.94
C LYS A 101 -6.08 13.02 -10.02
N ASN A 102 -5.55 11.87 -9.61
CA ASN A 102 -4.99 10.84 -10.49
C ASN A 102 -3.76 11.28 -11.30
N ASP A 103 -3.13 12.41 -10.94
CA ASP A 103 -1.87 12.85 -11.53
C ASP A 103 -0.67 12.26 -10.80
N ILE A 104 0.28 11.72 -11.56
CA ILE A 104 1.58 11.26 -11.07
C ILE A 104 2.55 12.44 -11.06
N LYS A 105 2.98 12.85 -9.86
CA LYS A 105 4.03 13.85 -9.69
C LYS A 105 5.37 13.18 -9.37
N LYS A 106 6.39 13.60 -10.12
CA LYS A 106 7.79 13.22 -9.91
C LYS A 106 8.56 14.39 -9.32
N PHE A 107 9.27 14.16 -8.22
CA PHE A 107 10.11 15.17 -7.58
C PHE A 107 11.30 14.53 -6.87
N LYS A 108 12.40 15.27 -6.71
CA LYS A 108 13.58 14.76 -6.02
C LYS A 108 13.36 14.62 -4.51
N ALA A 109 13.84 13.53 -3.93
CA ALA A 109 13.78 13.27 -2.49
C ALA A 109 14.48 14.37 -1.68
N ASN A 110 15.56 14.96 -2.21
CA ASN A 110 16.29 16.04 -1.54
C ASN A 110 15.52 17.36 -1.43
N ARG A 111 14.41 17.52 -2.17
CA ARG A 111 13.55 18.72 -2.09
C ARG A 111 12.46 18.57 -1.04
N ILE A 112 12.35 17.42 -0.37
CA ILE A 112 11.37 17.18 0.68
C ILE A 112 11.88 17.88 1.95
N ALA A 113 11.10 18.82 2.46
CA ALA A 113 11.39 19.50 3.72
C ALA A 113 10.79 18.73 4.91
N VAL A 114 9.56 18.26 4.75
CA VAL A 114 8.82 17.52 5.79
C VAL A 114 7.95 16.45 5.13
N ILE A 115 7.94 15.26 5.72
CA ILE A 115 7.03 14.17 5.34
C ILE A 115 6.19 13.76 6.54
N LYS A 116 4.88 13.58 6.32
CA LYS A 116 3.93 13.08 7.32
C LYS A 116 3.12 11.94 6.74
N ILE A 117 3.13 10.79 7.39
CA ILE A 117 2.30 9.64 7.00
C ILE A 117 0.87 9.90 7.47
N ILE A 118 -0.09 9.82 6.55
CA ILE A 118 -1.53 9.94 6.83
C ILE A 118 -2.09 8.54 7.08
N SER A 119 -1.77 7.60 6.20
CA SER A 119 -2.20 6.21 6.30
C SER A 119 -1.10 5.28 5.81
N LYS A 120 -0.94 4.13 6.48
CA LYS A 120 0.00 3.09 6.05
C LYS A 120 -0.73 2.05 5.23
N TYR A 121 -0.17 1.72 4.07
CA TYR A 121 -0.68 0.68 3.20
C TYR A 121 -0.62 -0.69 3.88
N GLY A 122 -1.71 -1.44 3.79
CA GLY A 122 -1.86 -2.75 4.43
C GLY A 122 -2.25 -2.70 5.92
N LYS A 123 -2.56 -1.52 6.48
CA LYS A 123 -3.33 -1.44 7.72
C LYS A 123 -4.82 -1.42 7.39
N PHE A 124 -5.48 -2.53 7.70
CA PHE A 124 -6.89 -2.47 8.07
C PHE A 124 -6.93 -2.03 9.53
N PHE A 125 -7.60 -0.92 9.79
CA PHE A 125 -7.72 -0.21 11.09
C PHE A 125 -6.56 0.75 11.44
#